data_AF-A0A920GE78-F1
#
_entry.id   AF-A0A920GE78-F1
#
_cell.length_a   1.000
_cell.length_b   1.000
_cell.length_c   1.000
_cell.angle_alpha   90.00
_cell.angle_beta   90.00
_cell.angle_gamma   90.00
#
_symmetry.space_group_name_H-M   'P 1'
#
loop_
_entity.id
_entity.type
_entity.pdbx_description
1 polymer ?
#
loop_
_entity_poly.entity_id
_entity_poly.type
_entity_poly.pdbx_seq_one_letter_code
_entity_poly.pdbx_strand_id
1 'polypeptide(L)'
;MNNHGNYIISLGNFCRWLSGQAEQLGVEVYPGFAAAQVLFSDDGSVKGVAVGDMGISKNGEKTDGYMPGMDLLAKQTIFAEGCRGHLTKGLFETYELREGKDPQTFAIGIKELWDIAPEKSKPGTVWHSVGWPLSADTYGGSFLYHLNGNQVAVGYVVGLDYSNPYLSPFEEFQRFKTHPVVRSIFRGGRRVSYGARALNEGGFQSIPKLTFPGGCLVGCTAGFLNVPKIKGTHTAMKSGMLAAEAVFDLMAGDATGKEPASYAEKIESSWLWSELYKVRNIRPAFTKGLWAGMSYAALDTYIFRGKAPWTFHHHADHTCLKPAAEAVQINYPKPDNEVSFDRNSSVYLSGTNHEENQPVHLTLKDDSVPIEHNLALYDSPEQRYCPAGVYEIVRNEDGSNPKLQINAQNCVHCKTCDIKDPSQNIRWVTPEGGGGPNYPNM
;
A
#
# COMPACT_ATOMS: atom_id res chain seq x y z
N MET A 1 -10.01 -1.27 21.45
CA MET A 1 -10.18 -2.15 20.27
C MET A 1 -9.90 -3.58 20.72
N ASN A 2 -10.79 -4.52 20.40
CA ASN A 2 -10.73 -5.90 20.89
C ASN A 2 -10.51 -6.85 19.70
N ASN A 3 -9.64 -7.85 19.87
CA ASN A 3 -9.38 -8.87 18.86
C ASN A 3 -10.17 -10.17 19.11
N HIS A 4 -11.02 -10.24 20.13
CA HIS A 4 -11.90 -11.37 20.40
C HIS A 4 -12.68 -11.80 19.14
N GLY A 5 -12.68 -13.11 18.86
CA GLY A 5 -13.33 -13.69 17.68
C GLY A 5 -12.56 -13.56 16.36
N ASN A 6 -11.39 -12.92 16.34
CA ASN A 6 -10.56 -12.82 15.14
C ASN A 6 -9.48 -13.92 15.10
N TYR A 7 -8.91 -14.10 13.91
CA TYR A 7 -7.82 -15.04 13.64
C TYR A 7 -6.53 -14.29 13.28
N ILE A 8 -5.39 -14.89 13.61
CA ILE A 8 -4.10 -14.50 13.05
C ILE A 8 -3.84 -15.43 11.86
N ILE A 9 -3.66 -14.85 10.67
CA ILE A 9 -3.48 -15.61 9.43
C ILE A 9 -2.25 -15.12 8.66
N SER A 10 -1.72 -15.99 7.79
CA SER A 10 -0.97 -15.55 6.62
C SER A 10 -1.97 -15.15 5.54
N LEU A 11 -1.95 -13.88 5.12
CA LEU A 11 -2.89 -13.40 4.12
C LEU A 11 -2.55 -13.97 2.74
N GLY A 12 -1.25 -14.14 2.42
CA GLY A 12 -0.81 -14.83 1.21
C GLY A 12 -1.35 -16.27 1.11
N ASN A 13 -1.32 -17.03 2.21
CA ASN A 13 -1.86 -18.39 2.23
C ASN A 13 -3.39 -18.40 2.08
N PHE A 14 -4.07 -17.46 2.72
CA PHE A 14 -5.51 -17.33 2.60
C PHE A 14 -5.94 -16.94 1.17
N CYS A 15 -5.22 -16.04 0.50
CA CYS A 15 -5.47 -15.68 -0.90
C CYS A 15 -5.22 -16.85 -1.85
N ARG A 16 -4.14 -17.64 -1.64
CA ARG A 16 -3.90 -18.87 -2.42
C ARG A 16 -5.02 -19.88 -2.26
N TRP A 17 -5.51 -20.06 -1.03
CA TRP A 17 -6.65 -20.92 -0.76
C TRP A 17 -7.94 -20.40 -1.46
N LEU A 18 -8.23 -19.10 -1.35
CA LEU A 18 -9.38 -18.48 -2.01
C LEU A 18 -9.33 -18.64 -3.55
N SER A 19 -8.15 -18.51 -4.15
CA SER A 19 -7.96 -18.77 -5.59
C SER A 19 -8.42 -20.17 -5.97
N GLY A 20 -7.98 -21.18 -5.22
CA GLY A 20 -8.39 -22.57 -5.48
C GLY A 20 -9.90 -22.79 -5.28
N GLN A 21 -10.55 -22.08 -4.36
CA GLN A 21 -12.01 -22.10 -4.24
C GLN A 21 -12.71 -21.45 -5.44
N ALA A 22 -12.17 -20.33 -5.94
CA ALA A 22 -12.70 -19.65 -7.12
C ALA A 22 -12.58 -20.51 -8.38
N GLU A 23 -11.43 -21.15 -8.61
CA GLU A 23 -11.21 -22.07 -9.73
C GLU A 23 -12.16 -23.27 -9.69
N GLN A 24 -12.42 -23.83 -8.49
CA GLN A 24 -13.41 -24.90 -8.30
C GLN A 24 -14.85 -24.46 -8.66
N LEU A 25 -15.13 -23.16 -8.60
CA LEU A 25 -16.41 -22.58 -9.01
C LEU A 25 -16.44 -22.17 -10.50
N GLY A 26 -15.37 -22.46 -11.25
CA GLY A 26 -15.25 -22.15 -12.68
C GLY A 26 -14.74 -20.74 -12.99
N VAL A 27 -14.19 -20.02 -12.01
CA VAL A 27 -13.50 -18.75 -12.25
C VAL A 27 -12.16 -19.02 -12.94
N GLU A 28 -11.93 -18.38 -14.07
CA GLU A 28 -10.62 -18.39 -14.73
C GLU A 28 -9.67 -17.42 -14.01
N VAL A 29 -8.59 -17.97 -13.43
CA VAL A 29 -7.57 -17.18 -12.73
C VAL A 29 -6.28 -17.16 -13.55
N TYR A 30 -5.84 -15.96 -13.93
CA TYR A 30 -4.66 -15.75 -14.75
C TYR A 30 -3.52 -15.09 -13.94
N PRO A 31 -2.79 -15.86 -13.09
CA PRO A 31 -1.64 -15.31 -12.38
C PRO A 31 -0.51 -14.95 -13.36
N GLY A 32 0.24 -13.90 -13.05
CA GLY A 32 1.33 -13.44 -13.91
C GLY A 32 0.90 -12.56 -15.08
N PHE A 33 -0.39 -12.25 -15.25
CA PHE A 33 -0.89 -11.32 -16.26
C PHE A 33 -1.28 -10.00 -15.60
N ALA A 34 -0.52 -8.94 -15.85
CA ALA A 34 -0.81 -7.62 -15.29
C ALA A 34 -1.66 -6.78 -16.26
N ALA A 35 -2.84 -6.35 -15.81
CA ALA A 35 -3.61 -5.35 -16.52
C ALA A 35 -2.83 -4.03 -16.57
N ALA A 36 -2.45 -3.59 -17.77
CA ALA A 36 -1.59 -2.42 -17.99
C ALA A 36 -2.36 -1.20 -18.53
N GLN A 37 -3.54 -1.42 -19.11
CA GLN A 37 -4.37 -0.35 -19.67
C GLN A 37 -5.87 -0.62 -19.46
N VAL A 38 -6.64 0.45 -19.22
CA VAL A 38 -8.11 0.40 -19.27
C VAL A 38 -8.57 0.61 -20.70
N LEU A 39 -9.49 -0.25 -21.16
CA LEU A 39 -10.09 -0.14 -22.48
C LEU A 39 -11.44 0.56 -22.38
N PHE A 40 -11.67 1.54 -23.24
CA PHE A 40 -12.93 2.29 -23.32
C PHE A 40 -13.68 2.01 -24.62
N SER A 41 -15.01 2.06 -24.54
CA SER A 41 -15.94 2.11 -25.67
C SER A 41 -16.03 3.53 -26.23
N ASP A 42 -16.64 3.68 -27.41
CA ASP A 42 -16.83 4.97 -28.07
C ASP A 42 -17.72 5.93 -27.26
N ASP A 43 -18.61 5.40 -26.42
CA ASP A 43 -19.45 6.16 -25.49
C ASP A 43 -18.73 6.57 -24.19
N GLY A 44 -17.45 6.23 -24.06
CA GLY A 44 -16.63 6.52 -22.90
C GLY A 44 -16.83 5.56 -21.72
N SER A 45 -17.63 4.50 -21.85
CA SER A 45 -17.74 3.44 -20.83
C SER A 45 -16.54 2.50 -20.84
N VAL A 46 -16.22 1.91 -19.69
CA VAL A 46 -15.18 0.86 -19.61
C VAL A 46 -15.69 -0.41 -20.29
N LYS A 47 -14.89 -0.97 -21.21
CA LYS A 47 -15.18 -2.24 -21.89
C LYS A 47 -14.23 -3.38 -21.52
N GLY A 48 -13.24 -3.14 -20.67
CA GLY A 48 -12.26 -4.16 -20.28
C GLY A 48 -10.90 -3.59 -19.90
N VAL A 49 -9.91 -4.47 -19.94
CA VAL A 49 -8.49 -4.13 -19.72
C VAL A 49 -7.61 -4.82 -20.74
N ALA A 50 -6.46 -4.22 -21.06
CA ALA A 50 -5.40 -4.90 -21.81
C ALA A 50 -4.31 -5.35 -20.85
N VAL A 51 -3.83 -6.57 -21.04
CA VAL A 51 -2.58 -7.04 -20.41
C VAL A 51 -1.40 -6.36 -21.10
N GLY A 52 -0.34 -6.04 -20.35
CA GLY A 52 0.87 -5.46 -20.92
C GLY A 52 1.60 -6.39 -21.90
N ASP A 53 2.26 -5.80 -22.89
CA ASP A 53 3.21 -6.49 -23.76
C ASP A 53 4.36 -7.11 -22.94
N MET A 54 4.92 -8.21 -23.43
CA MET A 54 6.14 -8.84 -22.89
C MET A 54 7.25 -8.80 -23.94
N GLY A 55 8.51 -8.83 -23.50
CA GLY A 55 9.67 -8.85 -24.38
C GLY A 55 9.93 -7.50 -25.03
N ILE A 56 9.61 -6.39 -24.35
CA ILE A 56 10.05 -5.05 -24.74
C ILE A 56 11.35 -4.73 -24.00
N SER A 57 12.38 -4.31 -24.72
CA SER A 57 13.67 -3.94 -24.13
C SER A 57 13.61 -2.65 -23.32
N LYS A 58 14.65 -2.36 -22.52
CA LYS A 58 14.80 -1.09 -21.80
C LYS A 58 14.75 0.15 -22.71
N ASN A 59 15.10 -0.01 -23.98
CA ASN A 59 15.08 1.06 -24.99
C ASN A 59 13.74 1.16 -25.75
N GLY A 60 12.76 0.30 -25.44
CA GLY A 60 11.45 0.27 -26.09
C GLY A 60 11.39 -0.57 -27.37
N GLU A 61 12.47 -1.27 -27.73
CA GLU A 61 12.51 -2.15 -28.91
C GLU A 61 11.94 -3.54 -28.59
N LYS A 62 11.23 -4.13 -29.56
CA LYS A 62 10.74 -5.51 -29.47
C LYS A 62 11.91 -6.48 -29.55
N THR A 63 12.04 -7.34 -28.54
CA THR A 63 13.05 -8.41 -28.51
C THR A 63 12.57 -9.65 -29.28
N ASP A 64 13.43 -10.66 -29.42
CA ASP A 64 13.06 -11.96 -29.98
C ASP A 64 11.96 -12.67 -29.17
N GLY A 65 11.80 -12.33 -27.89
CA GLY A 65 10.75 -12.83 -27.00
C GLY A 65 9.48 -11.99 -27.00
N TYR A 66 9.31 -11.04 -27.92
CA TYR A 66 8.15 -10.15 -27.92
C TYR A 66 6.83 -10.92 -28.04
N MET A 67 5.93 -10.66 -27.10
CA MET A 67 4.55 -11.13 -27.14
C MET A 67 3.62 -9.94 -26.93
N PRO A 68 2.70 -9.66 -27.87
CA PRO A 68 1.72 -8.60 -27.67
C PRO A 68 0.78 -8.98 -26.52
N GLY A 69 0.35 -7.97 -25.78
CA GLY A 69 -0.67 -8.07 -24.77
C GLY A 69 -2.01 -8.57 -25.32
N MET A 70 -2.87 -9.00 -24.41
CA MET A 70 -4.21 -9.49 -24.73
C MET A 70 -5.28 -8.55 -24.17
N ASP A 71 -6.27 -8.24 -25.00
CA ASP A 71 -7.46 -7.51 -24.59
C ASP A 71 -8.46 -8.45 -23.92
N LEU A 72 -8.82 -8.14 -22.68
CA LEU A 72 -9.87 -8.82 -21.92
C LEU A 72 -11.11 -7.94 -21.91
N LEU A 73 -12.03 -8.21 -22.84
CA LEU A 73 -13.28 -7.48 -22.98
C LEU A 73 -14.35 -8.05 -22.06
N ALA A 74 -15.06 -7.18 -21.35
CA ALA A 74 -16.10 -7.55 -20.40
C ALA A 74 -17.25 -6.54 -20.41
N LYS A 75 -18.46 -7.03 -20.12
CA LYS A 75 -19.63 -6.16 -19.90
C LYS A 75 -19.46 -5.27 -18.67
N GLN A 76 -18.74 -5.78 -17.66
CA GLN A 76 -18.47 -5.12 -16.39
C GLN A 76 -17.04 -5.47 -15.95
N THR A 77 -16.27 -4.47 -15.53
CA THR A 77 -14.90 -4.63 -15.02
C THR A 77 -14.84 -4.18 -13.56
N ILE A 78 -14.47 -5.10 -12.65
CA ILE A 78 -14.30 -4.79 -11.23
C ILE A 78 -12.82 -4.53 -10.96
N PHE A 79 -12.49 -3.32 -10.49
CA PHE A 79 -11.12 -2.95 -10.19
C PHE A 79 -10.77 -3.20 -8.72
N ALA A 80 -9.80 -4.10 -8.50
CA ALA A 80 -9.38 -4.59 -7.19
C ALA A 80 -7.84 -4.55 -6.98
N GLU A 81 -7.15 -3.57 -7.58
CA GLU A 81 -5.68 -3.41 -7.51
C GLU A 81 -5.11 -3.23 -6.08
N GLY A 82 -5.98 -2.97 -5.10
CA GLY A 82 -5.63 -2.66 -3.72
C GLY A 82 -5.17 -1.21 -3.55
N CYS A 83 -4.37 -0.98 -2.51
CA CYS A 83 -3.91 0.36 -2.15
C CYS A 83 -3.08 1.01 -3.27
N ARG A 84 -3.50 2.20 -3.71
CA ARG A 84 -2.88 2.99 -4.79
C ARG A 84 -2.70 2.17 -6.07
N GLY A 85 -3.83 1.71 -6.62
CA GLY A 85 -3.88 1.11 -7.95
C GLY A 85 -3.50 2.12 -9.03
N HIS A 86 -2.86 1.65 -10.10
CA HIS A 86 -2.31 2.51 -11.15
C HIS A 86 -3.30 2.77 -12.28
N LEU A 87 -4.14 1.79 -12.60
CA LEU A 87 -5.26 1.97 -13.54
C LEU A 87 -6.33 2.83 -12.89
N THR A 88 -6.64 2.54 -11.63
CA THR A 88 -7.66 3.24 -10.86
C THR A 88 -7.29 4.68 -10.54
N LYS A 89 -6.00 5.02 -10.49
CA LYS A 89 -5.52 6.40 -10.49
C LYS A 89 -6.02 7.17 -11.73
N GLY A 90 -5.92 6.57 -12.92
CA GLY A 90 -6.45 7.16 -14.15
C GLY A 90 -7.98 7.26 -14.13
N LEU A 91 -8.67 6.22 -13.65
CA LEU A 91 -10.14 6.24 -13.54
C LEU A 91 -10.67 7.33 -12.59
N PHE A 92 -9.94 7.63 -11.51
CA PHE A 92 -10.29 8.73 -10.61
C PHE A 92 -10.32 10.08 -11.34
N GLU A 93 -9.40 10.28 -12.29
CA GLU A 93 -9.32 11.49 -13.13
C GLU A 93 -10.38 11.45 -14.24
N THR A 94 -10.49 10.34 -14.99
CA THR A 94 -11.43 10.21 -16.12
C THR A 94 -12.89 10.41 -15.74
N TYR A 95 -13.32 9.91 -14.59
CA TYR A 95 -14.71 9.97 -14.13
C TYR A 95 -14.92 10.88 -12.92
N GLU A 96 -13.92 11.72 -12.57
CA GLU A 96 -13.99 12.70 -11.47
C GLU A 96 -14.46 12.10 -10.13
N LEU A 97 -14.13 10.83 -9.87
CA LEU A 97 -14.68 10.03 -8.77
C LEU A 97 -14.30 10.55 -7.37
N ARG A 98 -13.46 11.58 -7.28
CA ARG A 98 -13.01 12.22 -6.04
C ARG A 98 -13.72 13.53 -5.74
N GLU A 99 -14.64 13.97 -6.59
CA GLU A 99 -15.38 15.21 -6.37
C GLU A 99 -16.07 15.23 -5.00
N GLY A 100 -15.85 16.31 -4.24
CA GLY A 100 -16.41 16.48 -2.89
C GLY A 100 -15.87 15.51 -1.83
N LYS A 101 -14.78 14.78 -2.09
CA LYS A 101 -14.13 13.86 -1.15
C LYS A 101 -12.77 14.39 -0.73
N ASP A 102 -12.39 14.16 0.52
CA ASP A 102 -11.03 14.43 0.99
C ASP A 102 -10.02 13.60 0.19
N PRO A 103 -8.74 14.01 0.03
CA PRO A 103 -7.73 13.13 -0.56
C PRO A 103 -7.60 11.84 0.24
N GLN A 104 -7.20 10.74 -0.42
CA GLN A 104 -6.78 9.54 0.31
C GLN A 104 -5.44 9.83 0.98
N THR A 105 -5.30 9.47 2.24
CA THR A 105 -4.03 9.43 2.95
C THR A 105 -3.58 7.99 3.10
N PHE A 106 -2.30 7.80 3.34
CA PHE A 106 -1.67 6.49 3.31
C PHE A 106 -0.60 6.37 4.39
N ALA A 107 -0.23 5.12 4.66
CA ALA A 107 0.99 4.76 5.36
C ALA A 107 1.78 3.75 4.54
N ILE A 108 3.04 3.56 4.89
CA ILE A 108 3.85 2.42 4.47
C ILE A 108 3.95 1.42 5.61
N GLY A 109 3.54 0.18 5.35
CA GLY A 109 3.76 -0.96 6.22
C GLY A 109 4.97 -1.75 5.75
N ILE A 110 5.90 -2.03 6.64
CA ILE A 110 7.05 -2.90 6.42
C ILE A 110 6.92 -4.10 7.35
N LYS A 111 7.10 -5.31 6.82
CA LYS A 111 6.86 -6.56 7.52
C LYS A 111 8.04 -7.50 7.35
N GLU A 112 8.32 -8.26 8.39
CA GLU A 112 9.19 -9.44 8.37
C GLU A 112 8.47 -10.65 8.98
N LEU A 113 8.86 -11.84 8.54
CA LEU A 113 8.56 -13.10 9.21
C LEU A 113 9.82 -13.64 9.89
N TRP A 114 9.65 -14.15 11.10
CA TRP A 114 10.75 -14.63 11.93
C TRP A 114 10.44 -15.99 12.51
N ASP A 115 11.39 -16.92 12.41
CA ASP A 115 11.40 -18.10 13.25
C ASP A 115 12.09 -17.73 14.58
N ILE A 116 11.44 -18.05 15.69
CA ILE A 116 11.94 -17.75 17.03
C ILE A 116 12.11 -19.03 17.85
N ALA A 117 12.87 -18.92 18.94
CA ALA A 117 13.06 -20.03 19.86
C ALA A 117 11.71 -20.48 20.46
N PRO A 118 11.42 -21.80 20.58
CA PRO A 118 10.14 -22.31 21.05
C PRO A 118 9.70 -21.75 22.41
N GLU A 119 10.63 -21.52 23.34
CA GLU A 119 10.36 -20.98 24.67
C GLU A 119 9.89 -19.51 24.66
N LYS A 120 10.11 -18.79 23.55
CA LYS A 120 9.62 -17.41 23.33
C LYS A 120 8.30 -17.38 22.57
N SER A 121 7.86 -18.52 22.03
CA SER A 121 6.65 -18.64 21.22
C SER A 121 5.40 -18.59 22.09
N LYS A 122 4.44 -17.74 21.71
CA LYS A 122 3.15 -17.59 22.39
C LYS A 122 2.00 -17.49 21.36
N PRO A 123 1.72 -18.56 20.59
CA PRO A 123 0.75 -18.53 19.49
C PRO A 123 -0.61 -17.93 19.91
N GLY A 124 -1.18 -17.09 19.04
CA GLY A 124 -2.42 -16.35 19.34
C GLY A 124 -2.21 -15.00 20.03
N THR A 125 -0.99 -14.68 20.44
CA THR A 125 -0.66 -13.36 20.99
C THR A 125 -0.64 -12.30 19.89
N VAL A 126 -1.37 -11.21 20.13
CA VAL A 126 -1.40 -10.00 19.29
C VAL A 126 -0.85 -8.84 20.10
N TRP A 127 0.22 -8.21 19.63
CA TRP A 127 0.81 -7.04 20.24
C TRP A 127 0.89 -5.87 19.26
N HIS A 128 0.60 -4.68 19.76
CA HIS A 128 0.70 -3.41 19.04
C HIS A 128 1.38 -2.38 19.96
N SER A 129 2.21 -1.51 19.38
CA SER A 129 2.83 -0.41 20.12
C SER A 129 2.81 0.89 19.33
N VAL A 130 2.80 2.01 20.04
CA VAL A 130 2.98 3.36 19.51
C VAL A 130 4.07 4.08 20.31
N GLY A 131 4.58 5.19 19.79
CA GLY A 131 5.69 5.94 20.41
C GLY A 131 7.03 5.54 19.81
N TRP A 132 8.03 5.30 20.67
CA TRP A 132 9.41 5.05 20.23
C TRP A 132 9.50 3.93 19.19
N PRO A 133 10.30 4.09 18.12
CA PRO A 133 11.27 5.19 17.89
C PRO A 133 10.73 6.47 17.26
N LEU A 134 9.45 6.51 16.90
CA LEU A 134 8.86 7.69 16.28
C LEU A 134 8.74 8.86 17.26
N SER A 135 8.91 10.07 16.74
CA SER A 135 8.57 11.30 17.44
C SER A 135 7.05 11.40 17.63
N ALA A 136 6.63 12.19 18.63
CA ALA A 136 5.21 12.33 18.97
C ALA A 136 4.38 13.03 17.88
N ASP A 137 5.00 13.68 16.90
CA ASP A 137 4.35 14.33 15.76
C ASP A 137 4.31 13.45 14.49
N THR A 138 4.88 12.24 14.53
CA THR A 138 4.82 11.28 13.42
C THR A 138 3.82 10.17 13.72
N TYR A 139 2.83 9.97 12.85
CA TYR A 139 1.89 8.86 12.98
C TYR A 139 2.55 7.53 12.61
N GLY A 140 2.37 6.51 13.44
CA GLY A 140 2.85 5.18 13.16
C GLY A 140 2.90 4.30 14.40
N GLY A 141 3.37 3.07 14.21
CA GLY A 141 3.47 2.09 15.28
C GLY A 141 3.82 0.70 14.77
N SER A 142 3.93 -0.24 15.70
CA SER A 142 4.28 -1.63 15.40
C SER A 142 3.08 -2.57 15.48
N PHE A 143 3.22 -3.70 14.81
CA PHE A 143 2.45 -4.90 15.09
C PHE A 143 3.39 -6.10 15.24
N LEU A 144 3.03 -7.04 16.11
CA LEU A 144 3.74 -8.29 16.31
C LEU A 144 2.75 -9.39 16.69
N TYR A 145 2.65 -10.41 15.85
CA TYR A 145 1.69 -11.50 15.98
C TYR A 145 2.42 -12.83 16.06
N HIS A 146 2.18 -13.59 17.14
CA HIS A 146 2.70 -14.95 17.28
C HIS A 146 1.81 -15.93 16.51
N LEU A 147 2.37 -16.53 15.48
CA LEU A 147 1.76 -17.56 14.64
C LEU A 147 2.02 -18.96 15.23
N ASN A 148 1.40 -19.97 14.65
CA ASN A 148 1.77 -21.37 14.89
C ASN A 148 3.17 -21.66 14.34
N GLY A 149 3.82 -22.73 14.84
CA GLY A 149 5.12 -23.16 14.33
C GLY A 149 6.31 -22.31 14.78
N ASN A 150 6.18 -21.60 15.91
CA ASN A 150 7.22 -20.72 16.46
C ASN A 150 7.61 -19.58 15.52
N GLN A 151 6.64 -19.11 14.73
CA GLN A 151 6.85 -18.00 13.83
C GLN A 151 6.21 -16.71 14.38
N VAL A 152 6.85 -15.58 14.14
CA VAL A 152 6.32 -14.25 14.47
C VAL A 152 6.24 -13.42 13.20
N ALA A 153 5.06 -12.85 12.94
CA ALA A 153 4.89 -11.78 11.98
C ALA A 153 5.06 -10.45 12.69
N VAL A 154 6.08 -9.67 12.32
CA VAL A 154 6.36 -8.36 12.92
C VAL A 154 6.42 -7.31 11.82
N GLY A 155 5.94 -6.12 12.11
CA GLY A 155 6.06 -5.02 11.19
C GLY A 155 5.89 -3.67 11.85
N TYR A 156 6.12 -2.64 11.04
CA TYR A 156 6.04 -1.25 11.43
C TYR A 156 5.31 -0.46 10.36
N VAL A 157 4.49 0.47 10.80
CA VAL A 157 3.68 1.34 9.96
C VAL A 157 4.10 2.77 10.22
N VAL A 158 4.32 3.55 9.16
CA VAL A 158 4.59 4.99 9.22
C VAL A 158 3.62 5.70 8.29
N GLY A 159 2.84 6.64 8.84
CA GLY A 159 1.97 7.54 8.08
C GLY A 159 2.79 8.33 7.08
N LEU A 160 2.40 8.30 5.80
CA LEU A 160 3.09 9.02 4.74
C LEU A 160 2.83 10.54 4.82
N ASP A 161 2.07 11.03 5.79
CA ASP A 161 1.97 12.45 6.15
C ASP A 161 3.13 12.95 7.03
N TYR A 162 4.17 12.13 7.28
CA TYR A 162 5.37 12.58 8.02
C TYR A 162 6.05 13.78 7.32
N SER A 163 6.63 14.67 8.13
CA SER A 163 7.15 15.96 7.65
C SER A 163 8.68 16.03 7.48
N ASN A 164 9.43 15.18 8.18
CA ASN A 164 10.89 15.20 8.13
C ASN A 164 11.42 14.41 6.91
N PRO A 165 12.07 15.05 5.92
CA PRO A 165 12.59 14.37 4.72
C PRO A 165 13.75 13.38 5.01
N TYR A 166 14.36 13.44 6.20
CA TYR A 166 15.38 12.49 6.64
C TYR A 166 14.80 11.23 7.30
N LEU A 167 13.48 11.16 7.51
CA LEU A 167 12.85 9.96 8.07
C LEU A 167 12.90 8.81 7.06
N SER A 168 13.37 7.64 7.51
CA SER A 168 13.30 6.41 6.73
C SER A 168 12.41 5.40 7.46
N PRO A 169 11.23 5.06 6.92
CA PRO A 169 10.34 4.06 7.52
C PRO A 169 11.01 2.70 7.69
N PHE A 170 11.92 2.34 6.77
CA PHE A 170 12.73 1.13 6.88
C PHE A 170 13.64 1.17 8.11
N GLU A 171 14.41 2.24 8.27
CA GLU A 171 15.33 2.36 9.39
C GLU A 171 14.59 2.48 10.74
N GLU A 172 13.42 3.13 10.79
CA GLU A 172 12.59 3.17 11.99
C GLU A 172 12.10 1.77 12.39
N PHE A 173 11.73 0.93 11.42
CA PHE A 173 11.40 -0.46 11.69
C PHE A 173 12.60 -1.27 12.22
N GLN A 174 13.77 -1.12 11.58
CA GLN A 174 14.99 -1.80 12.03
C GLN A 174 15.38 -1.34 13.44
N ARG A 175 15.29 -0.03 13.71
CA ARG A 175 15.52 0.58 15.02
C ARG A 175 14.52 0.09 16.07
N PHE A 176 13.23 0.01 15.73
CA PHE A 176 12.19 -0.52 16.63
C PHE A 176 12.54 -1.90 17.20
N LYS A 177 13.06 -2.79 16.37
CA LYS A 177 13.46 -4.15 16.80
C LYS A 177 14.59 -4.16 17.84
N THR A 178 15.32 -3.05 18.02
CA THR A 178 16.36 -2.92 19.04
C THR A 178 15.80 -2.60 20.44
N HIS A 179 14.52 -2.23 20.56
CA HIS A 179 13.88 -2.01 21.87
C HIS A 179 14.03 -3.27 22.75
N PRO A 180 14.42 -3.16 24.04
CA PRO A 180 14.81 -4.33 24.86
C PRO A 180 13.78 -5.46 24.88
N VAL A 181 12.49 -5.12 24.98
CA VAL A 181 11.39 -6.09 24.95
C VAL A 181 11.32 -6.82 23.61
N VAL A 182 11.45 -6.09 22.50
CA VAL A 182 11.34 -6.63 21.13
C VAL A 182 12.58 -7.44 20.77
N ARG A 183 13.77 -6.90 21.05
CA ARG A 183 15.06 -7.58 20.84
C ARG A 183 15.09 -8.94 21.52
N SER A 184 14.51 -9.03 22.72
CA SER A 184 14.49 -10.29 23.48
C SER A 184 13.76 -11.43 22.75
N ILE A 185 12.73 -11.11 21.95
CA ILE A 185 11.94 -12.08 21.18
C ILE A 185 12.78 -12.66 20.04
N PHE A 186 13.51 -11.81 19.32
CA PHE A 186 14.22 -12.18 18.09
C PHE A 186 15.68 -12.62 18.30
N ARG A 187 16.27 -12.40 19.48
CA ARG A 187 17.64 -12.86 19.77
C ARG A 187 17.76 -14.38 19.58
N GLY A 188 18.69 -14.80 18.73
CA GLY A 188 18.89 -16.21 18.34
C GLY A 188 17.83 -16.77 17.38
N GLY A 189 16.88 -15.93 16.94
CA GLY A 189 15.92 -16.26 15.90
C GLY A 189 16.49 -16.04 14.51
N ARG A 190 15.70 -16.40 13.50
CA ARG A 190 16.07 -16.27 12.09
C ARG A 190 15.00 -15.50 11.34
N ARG A 191 15.40 -14.42 10.67
CA ARG A 191 14.53 -13.72 9.72
C ARG A 191 14.33 -14.58 8.47
N VAL A 192 13.08 -14.79 8.09
CA VAL A 192 12.66 -15.72 7.02
C VAL A 192 12.24 -14.97 5.76
N SER A 193 11.51 -13.87 5.91
CA SER A 193 10.98 -13.10 4.78
C SER A 193 10.86 -11.63 5.14
N TYR A 194 10.86 -10.78 4.12
CA TYR A 194 10.70 -9.34 4.22
C TYR A 194 9.73 -8.86 3.12
N GLY A 195 8.96 -7.81 3.40
CA GLY A 195 8.11 -7.18 2.42
C GLY A 195 7.59 -5.82 2.87
N ALA A 196 7.08 -5.05 1.92
CA ALA A 196 6.50 -3.75 2.22
C ALA A 196 5.30 -3.46 1.31
N ARG A 197 4.29 -2.78 1.84
CA ARG A 197 3.12 -2.34 1.08
C ARG A 197 2.54 -1.08 1.69
N ALA A 198 2.17 -0.12 0.85
CA ALA A 198 1.35 1.00 1.29
C ALA A 198 -0.05 0.52 1.70
N LEU A 199 -0.67 1.23 2.63
CA LEU A 199 -2.03 1.00 3.10
C LEU A 199 -2.78 2.33 3.21
N ASN A 200 -4.11 2.28 3.06
CA ASN A 200 -4.97 3.45 3.14
C ASN A 200 -5.16 3.90 4.60
N GLU A 201 -5.18 5.21 4.83
CA GLU A 201 -5.40 5.82 6.15
C GLU A 201 -6.46 6.94 6.16
N GLY A 202 -6.99 7.33 5.00
CA GLY A 202 -8.00 8.39 4.91
C GLY A 202 -9.40 7.94 5.35
N GLY A 203 -9.62 6.63 5.44
CA GLY A 203 -10.85 6.06 5.98
C GLY A 203 -12.12 6.57 5.30
N PHE A 204 -13.12 6.90 6.10
CA PHE A 204 -14.47 7.21 5.61
C PHE A 204 -14.52 8.46 4.72
N GLN A 205 -13.82 9.52 5.09
CA GLN A 205 -13.81 10.80 4.37
C GLN A 205 -13.25 10.68 2.96
N SER A 206 -12.36 9.70 2.77
CA SER A 206 -11.64 9.47 1.54
C SER A 206 -12.24 8.37 0.68
N ILE A 207 -13.47 7.91 0.92
CA ILE A 207 -14.15 6.94 0.04
C ILE A 207 -14.62 7.68 -1.25
N PRO A 208 -14.18 7.26 -2.45
CA PRO A 208 -14.59 7.88 -3.72
C PRO A 208 -16.03 7.54 -4.10
N LYS A 209 -16.53 8.12 -5.20
CA LYS A 209 -17.61 7.47 -5.96
C LYS A 209 -17.14 6.08 -6.39
N LEU A 210 -17.96 5.06 -6.13
CA LEU A 210 -17.55 3.65 -6.24
C LEU A 210 -17.81 3.04 -7.62
N THR A 211 -18.63 3.69 -8.44
CA THR A 211 -19.20 3.14 -9.67
C THR A 211 -19.00 4.13 -10.82
N PHE A 212 -18.94 3.60 -12.02
CA PHE A 212 -18.86 4.34 -13.28
C PHE A 212 -19.39 3.45 -14.42
N PRO A 213 -19.69 4.01 -15.61
CA PRO A 213 -20.13 3.23 -16.76
C PRO A 213 -19.16 2.09 -17.10
N GLY A 214 -19.63 0.84 -17.01
CA GLY A 214 -18.85 -0.37 -17.30
C GLY A 214 -18.05 -0.95 -16.14
N GLY A 215 -18.14 -0.41 -14.92
CA GLY A 215 -17.41 -1.00 -13.79
C GLY A 215 -17.55 -0.35 -12.41
N CYS A 216 -16.79 -0.87 -11.46
CA CYS A 216 -16.75 -0.38 -10.09
C CYS A 216 -15.42 -0.66 -9.37
N LEU A 217 -15.24 -0.01 -8.21
CA LEU A 217 -14.07 -0.11 -7.33
C LEU A 217 -14.38 -0.92 -6.06
N VAL A 218 -13.50 -1.86 -5.70
CA VAL A 218 -13.66 -2.67 -4.48
C VAL A 218 -12.42 -2.62 -3.58
N GLY A 219 -12.56 -3.03 -2.33
CA GLY A 219 -11.45 -3.22 -1.40
C GLY A 219 -10.64 -1.97 -1.09
N CYS A 220 -9.32 -2.15 -0.93
CA CYS A 220 -8.40 -1.05 -0.65
C CYS A 220 -8.18 -0.12 -1.86
N THR A 221 -8.65 -0.49 -3.05
CA THR A 221 -8.73 0.44 -4.19
C THR A 221 -9.70 1.58 -3.88
N ALA A 222 -10.89 1.24 -3.36
CA ALA A 222 -11.87 2.21 -2.87
C ALA A 222 -11.50 2.78 -1.49
N GLY A 223 -10.61 2.11 -0.74
CA GLY A 223 -10.06 2.60 0.51
C GLY A 223 -10.83 2.21 1.77
N PHE A 224 -11.44 1.03 1.79
CA PHE A 224 -12.25 0.55 2.93
C PHE A 224 -11.44 0.05 4.14
N LEU A 225 -10.30 0.65 4.47
CA LEU A 225 -9.48 0.24 5.61
C LEU A 225 -9.99 0.87 6.91
N ASN A 226 -10.20 0.06 7.96
CA ASN A 226 -10.42 0.54 9.32
C ASN A 226 -9.07 0.79 10.00
N VAL A 227 -8.63 2.05 10.00
CA VAL A 227 -7.26 2.47 10.40
C VAL A 227 -6.96 2.12 11.85
N PRO A 228 -7.80 2.47 12.84
CA PRO A 228 -7.49 2.17 14.22
C PRO A 228 -7.37 0.67 14.48
N LYS A 229 -8.20 -0.15 13.84
CA LYS A 229 -8.13 -1.61 13.97
C LYS A 229 -6.95 -2.23 13.21
N ILE A 230 -6.34 -1.49 12.28
CA ILE A 230 -5.38 -1.98 11.28
C ILE A 230 -5.97 -3.17 10.49
N LYS A 231 -7.23 -3.02 10.03
CA LYS A 231 -7.96 -4.08 9.33
C LYS A 231 -8.69 -3.53 8.11
N GLY A 232 -8.35 -4.04 6.93
CA GLY A 232 -9.05 -3.76 5.68
C GLY A 232 -9.51 -5.01 4.93
N THR A 233 -9.10 -6.22 5.36
CA THR A 233 -9.40 -7.46 4.64
C THR A 233 -10.88 -7.82 4.70
N HIS A 234 -11.52 -7.75 5.87
CA HIS A 234 -12.93 -8.12 6.05
C HIS A 234 -13.87 -7.15 5.32
N THR A 235 -13.56 -5.86 5.34
CA THR A 235 -14.28 -4.84 4.57
C THR A 235 -14.03 -4.97 3.08
N ALA A 236 -12.80 -5.30 2.65
CA ALA A 236 -12.51 -5.56 1.24
C ALA A 236 -13.30 -6.76 0.71
N MET A 237 -13.30 -7.87 1.44
CA MET A 237 -14.11 -9.05 1.10
C MET A 237 -15.60 -8.68 1.00
N LYS A 238 -16.15 -7.98 2.00
CA LYS A 238 -17.56 -7.58 1.97
C LYS A 238 -17.88 -6.69 0.77
N SER A 239 -16.99 -5.76 0.42
CA SER A 239 -17.19 -4.91 -0.76
C SER A 239 -17.19 -5.71 -2.06
N GLY A 240 -16.32 -6.72 -2.20
CA GLY A 240 -16.32 -7.62 -3.35
C GLY A 240 -17.61 -8.44 -3.45
N MET A 241 -18.13 -8.93 -2.33
CA MET A 241 -19.42 -9.64 -2.29
C MET A 241 -20.57 -8.74 -2.75
N LEU A 242 -20.65 -7.51 -2.25
CA LEU A 242 -21.72 -6.57 -2.62
C LEU A 242 -21.61 -6.08 -4.06
N ALA A 243 -20.38 -5.91 -4.57
CA ALA A 243 -20.15 -5.60 -5.97
C ALA A 243 -20.59 -6.76 -6.88
N ALA A 244 -20.28 -8.00 -6.51
CA ALA A 244 -20.74 -9.18 -7.24
C ALA A 244 -22.27 -9.27 -7.28
N GLU A 245 -22.96 -9.05 -6.15
CA GLU A 245 -24.43 -8.96 -6.11
C GLU A 245 -24.96 -7.89 -7.06
N ALA A 246 -24.43 -6.65 -6.99
CA ALA A 246 -24.89 -5.55 -7.83
C ALA A 246 -24.62 -5.76 -9.33
N VAL A 247 -23.47 -6.32 -9.69
CA VAL A 247 -23.12 -6.66 -11.07
C VAL A 247 -24.00 -7.80 -11.57
N PHE A 248 -24.25 -8.83 -10.76
CA PHE A 248 -25.11 -9.95 -11.13
C PHE A 248 -26.56 -9.49 -11.38
N ASP A 249 -27.08 -8.59 -10.54
CA ASP A 249 -28.40 -7.98 -10.73
C ASP A 249 -28.51 -7.28 -12.11
N LEU A 250 -27.44 -6.62 -12.57
CA LEU A 250 -27.41 -6.01 -13.91
C LEU A 250 -27.37 -7.03 -15.06
N MET A 251 -26.81 -8.22 -14.85
CA MET A 251 -26.67 -9.25 -15.88
C MET A 251 -28.00 -9.86 -16.30
N ALA A 252 -29.08 -9.62 -15.54
CA ALA A 252 -30.45 -9.99 -15.96
C ALA A 252 -30.93 -9.21 -17.20
N GLY A 253 -30.30 -8.07 -17.51
CA GLY A 253 -30.50 -7.31 -18.74
C GLY A 253 -29.22 -7.19 -19.56
N ASP A 254 -29.18 -6.20 -20.47
CA ASP A 254 -27.92 -5.83 -21.12
C ASP A 254 -27.07 -4.98 -20.16
N ALA A 255 -26.05 -5.56 -19.56
CA ALA A 255 -25.14 -4.89 -18.63
C ALA A 255 -24.02 -4.09 -19.32
N THR A 256 -23.88 -4.18 -20.65
CA THR A 256 -22.77 -3.59 -21.40
C THR A 256 -22.76 -2.06 -21.22
N GLY A 257 -21.62 -1.52 -20.78
CA GLY A 257 -21.43 -0.07 -20.58
C GLY A 257 -22.26 0.56 -19.45
N LYS A 258 -23.10 -0.22 -18.74
CA LYS A 258 -23.96 0.31 -17.67
C LYS A 258 -23.19 0.52 -16.38
N GLU A 259 -23.64 1.47 -15.57
CA GLU A 259 -23.10 1.71 -14.24
C GLU A 259 -23.80 0.80 -13.19
N PRO A 260 -23.08 0.01 -12.39
CA PRO A 260 -23.64 -0.81 -11.30
C PRO A 260 -24.05 0.02 -10.08
N ALA A 261 -24.92 1.01 -10.27
CA ALA A 261 -25.26 2.04 -9.28
C ALA A 261 -25.77 1.48 -7.94
N SER A 262 -26.46 0.33 -7.95
CA SER A 262 -26.96 -0.32 -6.72
C SER A 262 -25.84 -0.77 -5.78
N TYR A 263 -24.60 -0.89 -6.26
CA TYR A 263 -23.44 -1.22 -5.42
C TYR A 263 -23.19 -0.14 -4.35
N ALA A 264 -23.32 1.13 -4.69
CA ALA A 264 -23.12 2.23 -3.73
C ALA A 264 -24.15 2.16 -2.59
N GLU A 265 -25.43 1.98 -2.93
CA GLU A 265 -26.52 1.84 -1.97
C GLU A 265 -26.35 0.61 -1.06
N LYS A 266 -25.94 -0.52 -1.64
CA LYS A 266 -25.63 -1.76 -0.89
C LYS A 266 -24.48 -1.54 0.09
N ILE A 267 -23.44 -0.79 -0.29
CA ILE A 267 -22.32 -0.45 0.59
C ILE A 267 -22.79 0.43 1.74
N GLU A 268 -23.48 1.54 1.45
CA GLU A 268 -23.95 2.49 2.46
C GLU A 268 -24.90 1.85 3.48
N SER A 269 -25.72 0.90 3.02
CA SER A 269 -26.65 0.13 3.86
C SER A 269 -25.97 -0.98 4.68
N SER A 270 -24.70 -1.28 4.43
CA SER A 270 -24.01 -2.40 5.05
C SER A 270 -23.34 -2.04 6.38
N TRP A 271 -22.95 -3.08 7.13
CA TRP A 271 -22.14 -2.90 8.34
C TRP A 271 -20.77 -2.28 8.07
N LEU A 272 -20.23 -2.41 6.85
CA LEU A 272 -18.93 -1.85 6.46
C LEU A 272 -18.97 -0.33 6.56
N TRP A 273 -19.99 0.30 5.99
CA TRP A 273 -20.13 1.76 6.01
C TRP A 273 -20.26 2.28 7.43
N SER A 274 -21.13 1.64 8.22
CA SER A 274 -21.30 1.94 9.64
C SER A 274 -20.02 1.74 10.46
N GLU A 275 -19.20 0.74 10.14
CA GLU A 275 -17.94 0.48 10.80
C GLU A 275 -16.93 1.59 10.54
N LEU A 276 -16.76 2.02 9.29
CA LEU A 276 -15.83 3.08 8.93
C LEU A 276 -16.28 4.44 9.47
N TYR A 277 -17.59 4.74 9.39
CA TYR A 277 -18.14 6.00 9.89
C TYR A 277 -17.89 6.20 11.39
N LYS A 278 -18.00 5.13 12.20
CA LYS A 278 -17.79 5.18 13.66
C LYS A 278 -16.36 5.54 14.07
N VAL A 279 -15.38 5.34 13.21
CA VAL A 279 -13.96 5.58 13.52
C VAL A 279 -13.35 6.73 12.71
N ARG A 280 -14.16 7.42 11.91
CA ARG A 280 -13.74 8.41 10.91
C ARG A 280 -12.86 9.54 11.47
N ASN A 281 -13.08 9.93 12.72
CA ASN A 281 -12.34 11.04 13.33
C ASN A 281 -11.06 10.62 14.05
N ILE A 282 -10.79 9.31 14.21
CA ILE A 282 -9.64 8.84 14.98
C ILE A 282 -8.33 9.21 14.27
N ARG A 283 -8.12 8.79 13.02
CA ARG A 283 -6.87 9.09 12.29
C ARG A 283 -6.62 10.59 12.05
N PRO A 284 -7.60 11.41 11.60
CA PRO A 284 -7.38 12.85 11.45
C PRO A 284 -6.94 13.55 12.75
N ALA A 285 -7.38 13.08 13.91
CA ALA A 285 -7.00 13.70 15.19
C ALA A 285 -5.49 13.59 15.48
N PHE A 286 -4.80 12.59 14.91
CA PHE A 286 -3.34 12.43 15.06
C PHE A 286 -2.53 13.45 14.25
N THR A 287 -3.16 14.27 13.38
CA THR A 287 -2.48 15.42 12.75
C THR A 287 -2.04 16.48 13.78
N LYS A 288 -2.57 16.42 15.01
CA LYS A 288 -2.14 17.23 16.16
C LYS A 288 -1.12 16.52 17.05
N GLY A 289 -0.56 15.41 16.59
CA GLY A 289 0.39 14.57 17.31
C GLY A 289 -0.27 13.45 18.13
N LEU A 290 0.56 12.52 18.59
CA LEU A 290 0.23 11.29 19.30
C LEU A 290 -0.67 11.54 20.51
N TRP A 291 -0.29 12.44 21.41
CA TRP A 291 -1.02 12.65 22.66
C TRP A 291 -2.39 13.29 22.47
N ALA A 292 -2.49 14.27 21.56
CA ALA A 292 -3.76 14.89 21.20
C ALA A 292 -4.67 13.88 20.48
N GLY A 293 -4.11 13.13 19.52
CA GLY A 293 -4.80 12.07 18.80
C GLY A 293 -5.33 10.97 19.73
N MET A 294 -4.52 10.50 20.68
CA MET A 294 -4.93 9.50 21.67
C MET A 294 -6.03 10.02 22.61
N SER A 295 -5.90 11.26 23.07
CA SER A 295 -6.91 11.91 23.92
C SER A 295 -8.25 12.01 23.19
N TYR A 296 -8.24 12.45 21.94
CA TYR A 296 -9.43 12.53 21.11
C TYR A 296 -9.99 11.14 20.77
N ALA A 297 -9.14 10.16 20.44
CA ALA A 297 -9.57 8.79 20.15
C ALA A 297 -10.31 8.17 21.34
N ALA A 298 -9.83 8.42 22.57
CA ALA A 298 -10.52 8.01 23.79
C ALA A 298 -11.87 8.73 23.94
N LEU A 299 -11.90 10.04 23.76
CA LEU A 299 -13.13 10.85 23.81
C LEU A 299 -14.18 10.34 22.80
N ASP A 300 -13.80 10.19 21.53
CA ASP A 300 -14.71 9.78 20.46
C ASP A 300 -15.18 8.33 20.63
N THR A 301 -14.31 7.43 21.08
CA THR A 301 -14.66 6.01 21.28
C THR A 301 -15.55 5.80 22.49
N TYR A 302 -15.23 6.40 23.64
CA TYR A 302 -15.91 6.10 24.90
C TYR A 302 -17.10 7.01 25.19
N ILE A 303 -17.02 8.29 24.81
CA ILE A 303 -18.08 9.28 25.09
C ILE A 303 -19.02 9.37 23.90
N PHE A 304 -18.52 9.77 22.72
CA PHE A 304 -19.36 9.94 21.54
C PHE A 304 -19.74 8.63 20.86
N ARG A 305 -19.00 7.54 21.12
CA ARG A 305 -19.16 6.23 20.47
C ARG A 305 -19.17 6.34 18.94
N GLY A 306 -18.33 7.22 18.39
CA GLY A 306 -18.25 7.52 16.95
C GLY A 306 -19.40 8.35 16.38
N LYS A 307 -20.26 8.91 17.24
CA LYS A 307 -21.44 9.72 16.85
C LYS A 307 -21.23 11.22 17.06
N ALA A 308 -19.98 11.69 17.11
CA ALA A 308 -19.70 13.12 17.16
C ALA A 308 -20.42 13.84 15.99
N PRO A 309 -21.04 15.02 16.20
CA PRO A 309 -21.79 15.73 15.18
C PRO A 309 -20.90 16.48 14.16
N TRP A 310 -19.61 16.15 14.10
CA TRP A 310 -18.64 16.70 13.17
C TRP A 310 -17.81 15.60 12.53
N THR A 311 -17.11 15.95 11.45
CA THR A 311 -16.13 15.12 10.77
C THR A 311 -14.88 15.94 10.53
N PHE A 312 -13.71 15.43 10.93
CA PHE A 312 -12.42 16.06 10.63
C PHE A 312 -11.97 15.74 9.21
N HIS A 313 -11.16 16.62 8.64
CA HIS A 313 -10.69 16.52 7.26
C HIS A 313 -9.21 16.18 7.14
N HIS A 314 -8.84 15.63 5.99
CA HIS A 314 -7.48 15.25 5.61
C HIS A 314 -6.81 16.25 4.66
N HIS A 315 -5.51 16.06 4.48
CA HIS A 315 -4.66 16.71 3.49
C HIS A 315 -3.88 15.63 2.72
N ALA A 316 -3.24 15.98 1.61
CA ALA A 316 -2.50 15.00 0.82
C ALA A 316 -1.09 14.75 1.40
N ASP A 317 -0.68 13.48 1.50
CA ASP A 317 0.59 13.08 2.14
C ASP A 317 1.86 13.70 1.51
N HIS A 318 1.85 13.91 0.19
CA HIS A 318 3.00 14.46 -0.54
C HIS A 318 3.26 15.94 -0.20
N THR A 319 2.27 16.67 0.31
CA THR A 319 2.41 18.10 0.64
C THR A 319 3.00 18.34 2.03
N CYS A 320 3.31 17.29 2.79
CA CYS A 320 3.65 17.42 4.21
C CYS A 320 5.14 17.59 4.52
N LEU A 321 6.02 17.34 3.54
CA LEU A 321 7.45 17.45 3.77
C LEU A 321 7.85 18.91 3.98
N LYS A 322 8.69 19.14 4.97
CA LYS A 322 9.40 20.41 5.14
C LYS A 322 10.70 20.37 4.33
N PRO A 323 11.23 21.54 3.91
CA PRO A 323 12.57 21.61 3.32
C PRO A 323 13.62 20.98 4.25
N ALA A 324 14.61 20.32 3.66
CA ALA A 324 15.69 19.65 4.38
C ALA A 324 16.49 20.59 5.29
N ALA A 325 16.60 21.87 4.91
CA ALA A 325 17.25 22.91 5.71
C ALA A 325 16.52 23.23 7.03
N GLU A 326 15.21 22.95 7.11
CA GLU A 326 14.38 23.17 8.30
C GLU A 326 14.19 21.90 9.14
N ALA A 327 14.74 20.78 8.67
CA ALA A 327 14.54 19.46 9.27
C ALA A 327 15.78 18.98 10.01
N VAL A 328 15.54 18.24 11.09
CA VAL A 328 16.62 17.61 11.86
C VAL A 328 17.02 16.31 11.17
N GLN A 329 18.30 16.20 10.78
CA GLN A 329 18.84 14.95 10.25
C GLN A 329 18.76 13.84 11.30
N ILE A 330 18.31 12.65 10.90
CA ILE A 330 18.17 11.50 11.78
C ILE A 330 19.36 10.56 11.55
N ASN A 331 20.16 10.36 12.61
CA ASN A 331 21.28 9.42 12.59
C ASN A 331 20.80 8.04 13.02
N TYR A 332 20.52 7.17 12.06
CA TYR A 332 20.14 5.79 12.33
C TYR A 332 21.36 4.92 12.71
N PRO A 333 21.22 4.02 13.70
CA PRO A 333 22.28 3.09 14.05
C PRO A 333 22.54 2.11 12.90
N LYS A 334 23.79 1.70 12.74
CA LYS A 334 24.13 0.62 11.79
C LYS A 334 23.41 -0.68 12.21
N PRO A 335 22.96 -1.50 11.24
CA PRO A 335 22.38 -2.80 11.57
C PRO A 335 23.39 -3.71 12.26
N ASP A 336 22.92 -4.54 13.20
CA ASP A 336 23.76 -5.49 13.92
C ASP A 336 23.83 -6.88 13.28
N ASN A 337 23.04 -7.11 12.23
CA ASN A 337 22.87 -8.37 11.53
C ASN A 337 22.38 -9.54 12.42
N GLU A 338 21.81 -9.21 13.58
CA GLU A 338 21.15 -10.16 14.48
C GLU A 338 19.64 -9.92 14.54
N VAL A 339 19.24 -8.67 14.80
CA VAL A 339 17.83 -8.26 14.89
C VAL A 339 17.53 -7.09 13.96
N SER A 340 18.54 -6.30 13.60
CA SER A 340 18.46 -5.26 12.57
C SER A 340 19.37 -5.58 11.40
N PHE A 341 18.92 -5.29 10.17
CA PHE A 341 19.60 -5.65 8.93
C PHE A 341 19.57 -4.49 7.94
N ASP A 342 20.50 -4.51 7.00
CA ASP A 342 20.52 -3.57 5.88
C ASP A 342 19.37 -3.82 4.89
N ARG A 343 19.12 -2.83 4.04
CA ARG A 343 18.03 -2.87 3.07
C ARG A 343 18.24 -3.92 1.97
N ASN A 344 19.46 -4.12 1.50
CA ASN A 344 19.74 -5.03 0.38
C ASN A 344 19.52 -6.49 0.81
N SER A 345 20.02 -6.89 1.98
CA SER A 345 19.73 -8.22 2.54
C SER A 345 18.23 -8.42 2.83
N SER A 346 17.51 -7.34 3.11
CA SER A 346 16.05 -7.37 3.29
C SER A 346 15.33 -7.58 1.95
N VAL A 347 15.70 -6.84 0.90
CA VAL A 347 15.15 -6.99 -0.45
C VAL A 347 15.37 -8.41 -0.97
N TYR A 348 16.54 -9.00 -0.72
CA TYR A 348 16.79 -10.41 -1.06
C TYR A 348 15.73 -11.36 -0.46
N LEU A 349 15.33 -11.16 0.80
CA LEU A 349 14.29 -11.95 1.48
C LEU A 349 12.85 -11.65 1.04
N SER A 350 12.63 -10.66 0.19
CA SER A 350 11.35 -10.46 -0.49
C SER A 350 11.17 -11.36 -1.71
N GLY A 351 12.27 -11.96 -2.20
CA GLY A 351 12.29 -12.73 -3.44
C GLY A 351 11.89 -11.91 -4.67
N THR A 352 11.97 -10.57 -4.60
CA THR A 352 11.59 -9.71 -5.72
C THR A 352 12.57 -9.85 -6.88
N ASN A 353 12.04 -9.96 -8.09
CA ASN A 353 12.84 -9.99 -9.31
C ASN A 353 12.03 -9.46 -10.50
N HIS A 354 12.73 -8.94 -11.50
CA HIS A 354 12.17 -8.46 -12.76
C HIS A 354 13.11 -8.86 -13.91
N GLU A 355 12.58 -8.99 -15.13
CA GLU A 355 13.43 -9.02 -16.34
C GLU A 355 14.27 -7.73 -16.38
N GLU A 356 15.60 -7.85 -16.51
CA GLU A 356 16.52 -6.72 -16.44
C GLU A 356 16.40 -5.83 -17.67
N ASN A 357 16.19 -6.45 -18.84
CA ASN A 357 16.04 -5.75 -20.10
C ASN A 357 14.56 -5.42 -20.39
N GLN A 358 13.92 -4.66 -19.49
CA GLN A 358 12.56 -4.13 -19.69
C GLN A 358 12.49 -2.62 -19.42
N PRO A 359 11.46 -1.91 -19.93
CA PRO A 359 11.22 -0.52 -19.57
C PRO A 359 11.07 -0.32 -18.06
N VAL A 360 11.61 0.79 -17.56
CA VAL A 360 11.49 1.13 -16.14
C VAL A 360 10.03 1.50 -15.83
N HIS A 361 9.37 0.66 -15.03
CA HIS A 361 7.98 0.84 -14.62
C HIS A 361 7.76 1.96 -13.56
N LEU A 362 8.84 2.66 -13.20
CA LEU A 362 8.86 3.82 -12.31
C LEU A 362 9.18 5.05 -13.14
N THR A 363 8.22 5.49 -13.94
CA THR A 363 8.41 6.57 -14.91
C THR A 363 8.38 7.93 -14.21
N LEU A 364 9.15 8.88 -14.73
CA LEU A 364 9.11 10.29 -14.32
C LEU A 364 8.30 11.08 -15.35
N LYS A 365 7.55 12.08 -14.90
CA LYS A 365 6.92 13.06 -15.81
C LYS A 365 7.96 14.05 -16.35
N ASP A 366 8.94 14.38 -15.51
CA ASP A 366 10.06 15.27 -15.79
C ASP A 366 11.34 14.72 -15.12
N ASP A 367 12.37 14.47 -15.93
CA ASP A 367 13.64 13.90 -15.49
C ASP A 367 14.53 14.91 -14.72
N SER A 368 14.25 16.21 -14.77
CA SER A 368 15.05 17.22 -14.04
C SER A 368 14.66 17.33 -12.56
N VAL A 369 13.38 17.10 -12.25
CA VAL A 369 12.77 17.28 -10.92
C VAL A 369 13.48 16.52 -9.80
N PRO A 370 13.94 15.25 -9.95
CA PRO A 370 14.66 14.57 -8.88
C PRO A 370 15.89 15.33 -8.39
N ILE A 371 16.58 16.06 -9.27
CA ILE A 371 17.78 16.80 -8.94
C ILE A 371 17.47 18.24 -8.60
N GLU A 372 16.76 18.94 -9.48
CA GLU A 372 16.52 20.38 -9.37
C GLU A 372 15.55 20.74 -8.24
N HIS A 373 14.69 19.81 -7.85
CA HIS A 373 13.68 20.02 -6.81
C HIS A 373 13.87 19.06 -5.64
N ASN A 374 13.83 17.74 -5.84
CA ASN A 374 13.80 16.78 -4.73
C ASN A 374 15.13 16.76 -3.96
N LEU A 375 16.27 16.65 -4.66
CA LEU A 375 17.59 16.74 -4.04
C LEU A 375 17.84 18.13 -3.46
N ALA A 376 17.56 19.18 -4.23
CA ALA A 376 17.84 20.55 -3.85
C ALA A 376 17.08 21.01 -2.59
N LEU A 377 15.79 20.67 -2.48
CA LEU A 377 14.92 21.17 -1.39
C LEU A 377 14.72 20.16 -0.27
N TYR A 378 14.69 18.86 -0.57
CA TYR A 378 14.31 17.80 0.37
C TYR A 378 15.39 16.74 0.57
N ASP A 379 16.58 16.92 -0.02
CA ASP A 379 17.69 15.96 0.04
C ASP A 379 17.28 14.54 -0.40
N SER A 380 16.54 14.47 -1.52
CA SER A 380 16.09 13.24 -2.20
C SER A 380 15.44 12.22 -1.26
N PRO A 381 14.25 12.52 -0.71
CA PRO A 381 13.54 11.65 0.22
C PRO A 381 13.23 10.26 -0.38
N GLU A 382 13.21 10.13 -1.71
CA GLU A 382 13.10 8.86 -2.45
C GLU A 382 14.13 7.81 -2.06
N GLN A 383 15.32 8.22 -1.62
CA GLN A 383 16.36 7.31 -1.13
C GLN A 383 16.03 6.70 0.24
N ARG A 384 15.04 7.27 0.96
CA ARG A 384 14.71 6.94 2.36
C ARG A 384 13.31 6.35 2.52
N TYR A 385 12.31 6.90 1.83
CA TYR A 385 10.95 6.35 1.89
C TYR A 385 10.80 5.06 1.11
N CYS A 386 11.68 4.81 0.14
CA CYS A 386 11.64 3.58 -0.63
C CYS A 386 12.13 2.41 0.24
N PRO A 387 11.28 1.41 0.53
CA PRO A 387 11.64 0.30 1.39
C PRO A 387 12.60 -0.71 0.71
N ALA A 388 12.97 -0.45 -0.54
CA ALA A 388 13.73 -1.40 -1.38
C ALA A 388 14.97 -0.80 -2.06
N GLY A 389 15.34 0.46 -1.77
CA GLY A 389 16.58 1.04 -2.30
C GLY A 389 16.57 1.16 -3.82
N VAL A 390 15.40 1.42 -4.40
CA VAL A 390 15.26 1.58 -5.86
C VAL A 390 15.89 2.87 -6.36
N TYR A 391 15.81 3.94 -5.57
CA TYR A 391 16.27 5.27 -5.95
C TYR A 391 17.60 5.58 -5.26
N GLU A 392 18.58 6.02 -6.04
CA GLU A 392 19.90 6.42 -5.56
C GLU A 392 20.39 7.65 -6.32
N ILE A 393 21.00 8.60 -5.62
CA ILE A 393 21.70 9.71 -6.26
C ILE A 393 23.16 9.32 -6.48
N VAL A 394 23.51 9.07 -7.73
CA VAL A 394 24.89 8.82 -8.17
C VAL A 394 25.56 10.13 -8.55
N ARG A 395 26.88 10.22 -8.31
CA ARG A 395 27.71 11.39 -8.59
C ARG A 395 28.99 10.95 -9.30
N ASN A 396 29.65 11.90 -9.97
CA ASN A 396 31.02 11.70 -10.43
C ASN A 396 31.97 11.51 -9.24
N GLU A 397 33.20 11.02 -9.47
CA GLU A 397 34.20 10.79 -8.41
C GLU A 397 34.54 12.05 -7.60
N ASP A 398 34.42 13.23 -8.21
CA ASP A 398 34.63 14.54 -7.58
C ASP A 398 33.39 15.06 -6.79
N GLY A 399 32.31 14.28 -6.74
CA GLY A 399 31.05 14.64 -6.08
C GLY A 399 30.11 15.53 -6.91
N SER A 400 30.52 15.93 -8.13
CA SER A 400 29.73 16.74 -9.04
C SER A 400 28.67 15.93 -9.80
N ASN A 401 27.81 16.64 -10.57
CA ASN A 401 26.87 16.05 -11.52
C ASN A 401 25.93 14.97 -10.92
N PRO A 402 25.14 15.33 -9.89
CA PRO A 402 24.21 14.36 -9.30
C PRO A 402 23.17 13.91 -10.34
N LYS A 403 22.92 12.61 -10.39
CA LYS A 403 21.90 11.99 -11.25
C LYS A 403 21.11 10.97 -10.45
N LEU A 404 19.83 10.87 -10.74
CA LEU A 404 18.99 9.81 -10.19
C LEU A 404 19.24 8.52 -10.96
N GLN A 405 19.61 7.46 -10.26
CA GLN A 405 19.61 6.09 -10.76
C GLN A 405 18.38 5.36 -10.21
N ILE A 406 17.64 4.70 -11.11
CA ILE A 406 16.45 3.89 -10.77
C ILE A 406 16.79 2.41 -10.97
N ASN A 407 17.01 1.71 -9.87
CA ASN A 407 17.23 0.26 -9.79
C ASN A 407 15.87 -0.47 -9.75
N ALA A 408 15.11 -0.40 -10.85
CA ALA A 408 13.73 -0.86 -10.92
C ALA A 408 13.53 -2.35 -10.57
N GLN A 409 14.55 -3.19 -10.79
CA GLN A 409 14.55 -4.61 -10.48
C GLN A 409 14.35 -4.91 -8.98
N ASN A 410 14.70 -3.97 -8.10
CA ASN A 410 14.52 -4.11 -6.65
C ASN A 410 13.07 -3.80 -6.19
N CYS A 411 12.21 -3.29 -7.07
CA CYS A 411 10.90 -2.79 -6.66
C CYS A 411 10.04 -3.87 -6.01
N VAL A 412 9.48 -3.59 -4.82
CA VAL A 412 8.56 -4.52 -4.12
C VAL A 412 7.09 -4.14 -4.32
N HIS A 413 6.81 -3.26 -5.29
CA HIS A 413 5.47 -2.80 -5.69
C HIS A 413 4.67 -2.18 -4.54
N CYS A 414 5.37 -1.58 -3.56
CA CYS A 414 4.73 -1.02 -2.37
C CYS A 414 3.82 0.19 -2.68
N LYS A 415 4.09 0.90 -3.79
CA LYS A 415 3.44 2.14 -4.27
C LYS A 415 3.79 3.43 -3.50
N THR A 416 4.70 3.37 -2.52
CA THR A 416 5.05 4.53 -1.69
C THR A 416 5.62 5.71 -2.49
N CYS A 417 6.45 5.46 -3.49
CA CYS A 417 7.06 6.52 -4.31
C CYS A 417 6.03 7.35 -5.08
N ASP A 418 5.02 6.71 -5.67
CA ASP A 418 3.90 7.39 -6.35
C ASP A 418 3.05 8.21 -5.35
N ILE A 419 3.05 7.84 -4.07
CA ILE A 419 2.28 8.53 -3.02
C ILE A 419 3.06 9.69 -2.41
N LYS A 420 4.34 9.48 -2.06
CA LYS A 420 5.09 10.36 -1.16
C LYS A 420 6.02 11.35 -1.87
N ASP A 421 6.29 11.17 -3.16
CA ASP A 421 7.06 12.15 -3.93
C ASP A 421 6.42 13.55 -3.81
N PRO A 422 7.12 14.55 -3.23
CA PRO A 422 6.57 15.88 -2.96
C PRO A 422 6.12 16.61 -4.22
N SER A 423 6.67 16.25 -5.38
CA SER A 423 6.33 16.82 -6.68
C SER A 423 5.27 16.03 -7.45
N GLN A 424 4.87 14.85 -6.96
CA GLN A 424 4.02 13.89 -7.70
C GLN A 424 4.52 13.63 -9.14
N ASN A 425 5.84 13.59 -9.31
CA ASN A 425 6.54 13.37 -10.57
C ASN A 425 6.66 11.87 -10.90
N ILE A 426 6.89 11.03 -9.88
CA ILE A 426 6.95 9.58 -10.05
C ILE A 426 5.55 9.03 -10.35
N ARG A 427 5.46 8.24 -11.42
CA ARG A 427 4.30 7.41 -11.75
C ARG A 427 4.71 5.95 -11.72
N TRP A 428 4.05 5.17 -10.87
CA TRP A 428 4.17 3.72 -10.89
C TRP A 428 3.21 3.16 -11.94
N VAL A 429 3.74 2.37 -12.88
CA VAL A 429 2.96 1.52 -13.78
C VAL A 429 3.34 0.06 -13.53
N THR A 430 2.59 -0.88 -14.08
CA THR A 430 2.98 -2.28 -13.98
C THR A 430 4.25 -2.55 -14.82
N PRO A 431 5.24 -3.29 -14.30
CA PRO A 431 6.23 -3.97 -15.13
C PRO A 431 5.58 -5.11 -15.92
N GLU A 432 6.40 -5.85 -16.68
CA GLU A 432 5.99 -7.11 -17.27
C GLU A 432 5.41 -8.05 -16.21
N GLY A 433 4.36 -8.77 -16.62
CA GLY A 433 3.62 -9.68 -15.75
C GLY A 433 4.53 -10.78 -15.16
N GLY A 434 4.34 -11.06 -13.86
CA GLY A 434 5.17 -12.02 -13.12
C GLY A 434 6.41 -11.41 -12.46
N GLY A 435 6.81 -10.19 -12.83
CA GLY A 435 7.82 -9.42 -12.09
C GLY A 435 7.31 -8.90 -10.76
N GLY A 436 8.20 -8.68 -9.80
CA GLY A 436 7.91 -8.16 -8.47
C GLY A 436 8.16 -9.15 -7.34
N PRO A 437 7.62 -8.88 -6.13
CA PRO A 437 7.92 -9.66 -4.94
C PRO A 437 7.36 -11.08 -5.00
N ASN A 438 8.16 -12.06 -4.55
CA ASN A 438 7.73 -13.45 -4.36
C ASN A 438 7.54 -13.75 -2.87
N TYR A 439 6.46 -13.19 -2.32
CA TYR A 439 6.14 -13.35 -0.90
C TYR A 439 5.55 -14.75 -0.60
N PRO A 440 6.20 -15.59 0.22
CA PRO A 440 5.71 -16.95 0.45
C PRO A 440 4.49 -16.99 1.36
N ASN A 441 4.63 -16.56 2.62
CA ASN A 441 3.61 -16.65 3.67
C ASN A 441 3.28 -15.28 4.29
N MET A 442 3.53 -14.17 3.57
CA MET A 442 3.37 -12.82 4.08
C MET A 442 1.91 -12.37 4.22
#